data_AF-A0A8T1BW48-F1
#
_entry.id   AF-A0A8T1BW48-F1
#
_cell.length_a   1.000
_cell.length_b   1.000
_cell.length_c   1.000
_cell.angle_alpha   90.00
_cell.angle_beta   90.00
_cell.angle_gamma   90.00
#
_symmetry.space_group_name_H-M   'P 1'
#
loop_
_entity.id
_entity.type
_entity.pdbx_description
1 polymer ?
#
loop_
_entity_poly.entity_id
_entity_poly.type
_entity_poly.pdbx_seq_one_letter_code
_entity_poly.pdbx_strand_id
1 'polypeptide(L)'
;MLQQLSRAVLQTPRKAIQLSYWRFAVWWIIILSVHVVTCVFNALYAYGYWNLKGTYLNICLEFYHIGMPEPYHHTIAVIHGIVSAVHGTCILLMLGGSLRQNSLAFTPWSSSTVGDQLKTSRTTSSAVLQNVSRAYGNATYLCGLCGVNGKYFDAALICREIVETALQTAQAYRMSVLLPRTLLNRAYVILLAANCWTSIVADSVFFGRDEARRRFTCIVLDGMLDLMACMGVQLLVMANYVGDYNPSLYGFDETIWYDDEWVARALNEFRMVVVVSWSDLVSRTIFSLGLVITTTIVCDFITDLHRQYQHFVLLVVAR
;
A
#
# COMPACT_ATOMS: atom_id res chain seq x y z
N MET A 1 -30.89 2.86 -36.20
CA MET A 1 -31.44 2.19 -35.01
C MET A 1 -30.35 1.57 -34.11
N LEU A 2 -29.42 0.75 -34.61
CA LEU A 2 -28.32 0.16 -33.82
C LEU A 2 -27.35 1.19 -33.19
N GLN A 3 -27.04 2.30 -33.87
CA GLN A 3 -26.25 3.41 -33.28
C GLN A 3 -26.99 4.27 -32.26
N GLN A 4 -28.33 4.20 -32.25
CA GLN A 4 -29.15 4.87 -31.23
C GLN A 4 -29.36 3.96 -30.02
N LEU A 5 -29.45 2.64 -30.23
CA LEU A 5 -29.42 1.63 -29.18
C LEU A 5 -28.05 1.57 -28.49
N SER A 6 -26.93 1.69 -29.21
CA SER A 6 -25.61 1.76 -28.56
C SER A 6 -25.42 3.05 -27.75
N ARG A 7 -25.94 4.19 -28.25
CA ARG A 7 -25.98 5.44 -27.49
C ARG A 7 -26.93 5.37 -26.28
N ALA A 8 -28.07 4.70 -26.40
CA ALA A 8 -29.02 4.51 -25.30
C ALA A 8 -28.49 3.53 -24.23
N VAL A 9 -27.75 2.48 -24.63
CA VAL A 9 -27.06 1.57 -23.70
C VAL A 9 -25.88 2.28 -23.02
N LEU A 10 -25.15 3.14 -23.73
CA LEU A 10 -24.15 4.05 -23.12
C LEU A 10 -24.77 5.17 -22.26
N GLN A 11 -26.06 5.46 -22.42
CA GLN A 11 -26.84 6.45 -21.66
C GLN A 11 -27.69 5.83 -20.57
N THR A 12 -27.52 4.54 -20.25
CA THR A 12 -27.96 4.08 -18.93
C THR A 12 -27.20 4.94 -17.91
N PRO A 13 -27.88 5.70 -17.03
CA PRO A 13 -27.19 6.42 -15.99
C PRO A 13 -26.51 5.34 -15.15
N ARG A 14 -25.20 5.15 -15.36
CA ARG A 14 -24.32 4.40 -14.48
C ARG A 14 -24.73 4.89 -13.11
N LYS A 15 -25.40 4.06 -12.30
CA LYS A 15 -25.99 4.47 -11.02
C LYS A 15 -24.85 5.06 -10.21
N ALA A 16 -24.70 6.38 -10.28
CA ALA A 16 -23.49 7.04 -9.85
C ALA A 16 -23.54 6.95 -8.33
N ILE A 17 -22.60 6.21 -7.75
CA ILE A 17 -22.49 6.10 -6.30
C ILE A 17 -22.10 7.49 -5.82
N GLN A 18 -23.10 8.25 -5.43
CA GLN A 18 -22.90 9.55 -4.84
C GLN A 18 -22.25 9.38 -3.47
N LEU A 19 -21.04 9.92 -3.30
CA LEU A 19 -20.27 9.81 -2.06
C LEU A 19 -20.45 11.06 -1.19
N SER A 20 -21.16 10.88 -0.08
CA SER A 20 -21.33 11.93 0.94
C SER A 20 -20.00 12.34 1.55
N TYR A 21 -19.89 13.58 2.02
CA TYR A 21 -18.67 14.11 2.65
C TYR A 21 -18.10 13.21 3.76
N TRP A 22 -18.94 12.67 4.64
CA TRP A 22 -18.50 11.74 5.70
C TRP A 22 -17.82 10.48 5.17
N ARG A 23 -18.33 9.90 4.07
CA ARG A 23 -17.72 8.72 3.45
C ARG A 23 -16.40 9.07 2.80
N PHE A 24 -16.31 10.24 2.17
CA PHE A 24 -15.06 10.77 1.65
C PHE A 24 -14.01 10.95 2.77
N ALA A 25 -14.41 11.55 3.90
CA ALA A 25 -13.54 11.76 5.05
C ALA A 25 -13.02 10.45 5.66
N VAL A 26 -13.87 9.44 5.80
CA VAL A 26 -13.46 8.11 6.26
C VAL A 26 -12.41 7.50 5.34
N TRP A 27 -12.62 7.54 4.02
CA TRP A 27 -11.63 7.04 3.07
C TRP A 27 -10.32 7.83 3.10
N TRP A 28 -10.41 9.15 3.29
CA TRP A 28 -9.22 9.98 3.46
C TRP A 28 -8.39 9.54 4.66
N ILE A 29 -9.03 9.27 5.81
CA ILE A 29 -8.35 8.78 7.01
C ILE A 29 -7.75 7.39 6.78
N ILE A 30 -8.49 6.48 6.14
CA ILE A 30 -8.01 5.11 5.84
C ILE A 30 -6.74 5.17 4.98
N ILE A 31 -6.77 5.93 3.87
CA ILE A 31 -5.64 6.00 2.94
C ILE A 31 -4.44 6.69 3.59
N LEU A 32 -4.66 7.77 4.34
CA LEU A 32 -3.59 8.39 5.13
C LEU A 32 -2.97 7.38 6.09
N SER A 33 -3.79 6.61 6.81
CA SER A 33 -3.32 5.62 7.78
C SER A 33 -2.46 4.54 7.10
N VAL A 34 -2.87 4.06 5.93
CA VAL A 34 -2.07 3.10 5.13
C VAL A 34 -0.69 3.68 4.82
N HIS A 35 -0.60 4.92 4.33
CA HIS A 35 0.70 5.53 4.05
C HIS A 35 1.52 5.78 5.32
N VAL A 36 0.91 6.22 6.43
CA VAL A 36 1.60 6.44 7.71
C VAL A 36 2.20 5.15 8.24
N VAL A 37 1.40 4.08 8.34
CA VAL A 37 1.87 2.77 8.83
C VAL A 37 2.99 2.24 7.95
N THR A 38 2.81 2.29 6.62
CA THR A 38 3.84 1.82 5.68
C THR A 38 5.13 2.65 5.76
N CYS A 39 5.00 3.98 5.89
CA CYS A 39 6.14 4.89 6.02
C CYS A 39 6.92 4.60 7.30
N VAL A 40 6.23 4.53 8.44
CA VAL A 40 6.87 4.28 9.75
C VAL A 40 7.53 2.90 9.76
N PHE A 41 6.84 1.86 9.26
CA PHE A 41 7.39 0.51 9.16
C PHE A 41 8.70 0.49 8.36
N ASN A 42 8.71 1.07 7.15
CA ASN A 42 9.91 1.11 6.32
C ASN A 42 11.01 1.99 6.93
N ALA A 43 10.68 3.09 7.60
CA ALA A 43 11.66 3.92 8.30
C ALA A 43 12.32 3.16 9.46
N LEU A 44 11.54 2.39 10.22
CA LEU A 44 12.06 1.54 11.31
C LEU A 44 12.93 0.41 10.76
N TYR A 45 12.55 -0.21 9.64
CA TYR A 45 13.41 -1.19 8.94
C TYR A 45 14.72 -0.57 8.49
N ALA A 46 14.66 0.60 7.87
CA ALA A 46 15.84 1.34 7.43
C ALA A 46 16.76 1.66 8.61
N TYR A 47 16.20 2.20 9.70
CA TYR A 47 16.93 2.49 10.92
C TYR A 47 17.53 1.22 11.56
N GLY A 48 16.75 0.15 11.63
CA GLY A 48 17.17 -1.14 12.17
C GLY A 48 18.38 -1.69 11.43
N TYR A 49 18.30 -1.81 10.10
CA TYR A 49 19.41 -2.28 9.28
C TYR A 49 20.61 -1.34 9.25
N TRP A 50 20.39 -0.02 9.37
CA TRP A 50 21.48 0.95 9.42
C TRP A 50 22.32 0.81 10.69
N ASN A 51 21.69 0.46 11.81
CA ASN A 51 22.33 0.32 13.12
C ASN A 51 22.53 -1.15 13.54
N LEU A 52 22.23 -2.11 12.65
CA LEU A 52 22.34 -3.54 12.97
C LEU A 52 23.80 -3.96 13.16
N LYS A 53 24.70 -3.39 12.36
CA LYS A 53 26.13 -3.68 12.42
C LYS A 53 26.70 -3.47 13.82
N GLY A 54 27.42 -4.47 14.32
CA GLY A 54 28.06 -4.45 15.64
C GLY A 54 27.12 -4.66 16.83
N THR A 55 25.83 -4.89 16.61
CA THR A 55 24.90 -5.28 17.69
C THR A 55 25.04 -6.75 18.06
N TYR A 56 24.67 -7.10 19.29
CA TYR A 56 24.61 -8.50 19.72
C TYR A 56 23.64 -9.32 18.85
N LEU A 57 22.49 -8.72 18.49
CA LEU A 57 21.55 -9.34 17.56
C LEU A 57 22.22 -9.72 16.23
N ASN A 58 23.05 -8.86 15.65
CA ASN A 58 23.74 -9.17 14.40
C ASN A 58 24.70 -10.36 14.54
N ILE A 59 25.44 -10.42 15.65
CA ILE A 59 26.35 -11.54 15.94
C ILE A 59 25.55 -12.85 15.96
N CYS A 60 24.41 -12.88 16.65
CA CYS A 60 23.53 -14.04 16.67
C CYS A 60 23.00 -14.39 15.27
N LEU A 61 22.52 -13.41 14.51
CA LEU A 61 21.99 -13.62 13.17
C LEU A 61 23.05 -14.18 12.21
N GLU A 62 24.28 -13.67 12.27
CA GLU A 62 25.40 -14.20 11.48
C GLU A 62 25.80 -15.60 11.90
N PHE A 63 25.88 -15.86 13.21
CA PHE A 63 26.22 -17.18 13.76
C PHE A 63 25.23 -18.26 13.31
N TYR A 64 23.93 -17.96 13.30
CA TYR A 64 22.89 -18.89 12.85
C TYR A 64 22.59 -18.82 11.34
N HIS A 65 23.35 -18.03 10.58
CA HIS A 65 23.14 -17.80 9.14
C HIS A 65 21.70 -17.39 8.80
N ILE A 66 21.15 -16.43 9.54
CA ILE A 66 19.81 -15.88 9.37
C ILE A 66 19.90 -14.50 8.72
N GLY A 67 19.30 -14.39 7.53
CA GLY A 67 19.25 -13.13 6.80
C GLY A 67 20.45 -12.91 5.88
N MET A 68 20.44 -11.76 5.21
CA MET A 68 21.53 -11.33 4.36
C MET A 68 22.77 -10.93 5.19
N PRO A 69 24.00 -11.25 4.71
CA PRO A 69 25.25 -10.86 5.37
C PRO A 69 25.41 -9.36 5.61
N GLU A 70 26.21 -8.99 6.62
CA GLU A 70 26.49 -7.59 7.01
C GLU A 70 26.83 -6.62 5.88
N PRO A 71 27.64 -6.97 4.86
CA PRO A 71 27.95 -6.06 3.76
C PRO A 71 26.74 -5.50 3.01
N TYR A 72 25.59 -6.18 3.10
CA TYR A 72 24.36 -5.79 2.41
C TYR A 72 23.37 -5.01 3.28
N HIS A 73 23.61 -4.87 4.59
CA HIS A 73 22.67 -4.21 5.51
C HIS A 73 22.40 -2.76 5.15
N HIS A 74 23.44 -1.98 4.82
CA HIS A 74 23.24 -0.59 4.39
C HIS A 74 22.46 -0.49 3.07
N THR A 75 22.66 -1.41 2.13
CA THR A 75 21.87 -1.44 0.89
C THR A 75 20.39 -1.70 1.17
N ILE A 76 20.10 -2.65 2.07
CA ILE A 76 18.73 -2.94 2.53
C ILE A 76 18.13 -1.69 3.20
N ALA A 77 18.90 -1.03 4.07
CA ALA A 77 18.49 0.18 4.76
C ALA A 77 18.16 1.31 3.79
N VAL A 78 19.00 1.53 2.77
CA VAL A 78 18.76 2.56 1.74
C VAL A 78 17.49 2.27 0.96
N ILE A 79 17.25 1.02 0.55
CA ILE A 79 16.04 0.65 -0.21
C ILE A 79 14.78 0.92 0.62
N HIS A 80 14.73 0.45 1.88
CA HIS A 80 13.61 0.76 2.77
C HIS A 80 13.48 2.25 3.06
N GLY A 81 14.59 2.99 3.17
CA GLY A 81 14.59 4.45 3.32
C GLY A 81 13.97 5.16 2.12
N ILE A 82 14.27 4.73 0.90
CA ILE A 82 13.66 5.24 -0.34
C ILE A 82 12.16 4.96 -0.34
N VAL A 83 11.74 3.72 -0.05
CA VAL A 83 10.32 3.35 0.03
C VAL A 83 9.59 4.17 1.08
N SER A 84 10.18 4.35 2.27
CA SER A 84 9.65 5.23 3.30
C SER A 84 9.47 6.66 2.80
N ALA A 85 10.45 7.22 2.08
CA ALA A 85 10.36 8.58 1.54
C ALA A 85 9.24 8.72 0.49
N VAL A 86 8.97 7.68 -0.30
CA VAL A 86 7.84 7.66 -1.24
C VAL A 86 6.51 7.77 -0.48
N HIS A 87 6.28 6.92 0.53
CA HIS A 87 5.05 7.02 1.36
C HIS A 87 4.99 8.34 2.14
N GLY A 88 6.12 8.84 2.64
CA GLY A 88 6.22 10.16 3.26
C GLY A 88 5.80 11.29 2.34
N THR A 89 6.17 11.20 1.05
CA THR A 89 5.74 12.16 0.03
C THR A 89 4.22 12.13 -0.17
N CYS A 90 3.60 10.93 -0.23
CA CYS A 90 2.15 10.80 -0.30
C CYS A 90 1.45 11.46 0.91
N ILE A 91 1.96 11.25 2.13
CA ILE A 91 1.44 11.89 3.35
C ILE A 91 1.49 13.41 3.24
N LEU A 92 2.65 13.96 2.85
CA LEU A 92 2.83 15.41 2.70
C LEU A 92 1.89 16.00 1.65
N LEU A 93 1.62 15.27 0.57
CA LEU A 93 0.68 15.71 -0.48
C LEU A 93 -0.77 15.70 0.00
N MET A 94 -1.19 14.66 0.73
CA MET A 94 -2.53 14.59 1.31
C MET A 94 -2.76 15.69 2.34
N LEU A 95 -1.82 15.85 3.28
CA LEU A 95 -1.91 16.88 4.33
C LEU A 95 -1.77 18.29 3.75
N GLY A 96 -0.75 18.53 2.93
CA GLY A 96 -0.52 19.82 2.29
C GLY A 96 -1.63 20.22 1.32
N GLY A 97 -2.18 19.26 0.57
CA GLY A 97 -3.35 19.47 -0.27
C GLY A 97 -4.58 19.85 0.54
N SER A 98 -4.80 19.17 1.66
CA SER A 98 -5.96 19.43 2.53
C SER A 98 -5.87 20.78 3.23
N LEU A 99 -4.68 21.16 3.72
CA LEU A 99 -4.42 22.46 4.33
C LEU A 99 -4.58 23.60 3.32
N ARG A 100 -4.04 23.43 2.10
CA ARG A 100 -4.13 24.45 1.05
C ARG A 100 -5.58 24.72 0.63
N GLN A 101 -6.42 23.69 0.60
CA GLN A 101 -7.80 23.78 0.15
C GLN A 101 -8.79 24.05 1.29
N ASN A 102 -8.34 24.08 2.55
CA ASN A 102 -9.19 24.12 3.76
C ASN A 102 -10.32 23.07 3.73
N SER A 103 -10.07 21.95 3.05
CA SER A 103 -10.99 20.83 2.85
C SER A 103 -10.17 19.58 2.57
N LEU A 104 -10.68 18.41 2.91
CA LEU A 104 -9.98 17.14 2.70
C LEU A 104 -9.70 16.93 1.21
N ALA A 105 -8.44 16.69 0.87
CA ALA A 105 -7.98 16.43 -0.48
C ALA A 105 -6.90 15.35 -0.49
N PHE A 106 -6.95 14.47 -1.49
CA PHE A 106 -5.93 13.43 -1.69
C PHE A 106 -4.67 13.98 -2.36
N THR A 107 -4.81 15.00 -3.20
CA THR A 107 -3.70 15.68 -3.87
C THR A 107 -3.93 17.20 -3.89
N PRO A 108 -2.85 18.00 -3.93
CA PRO A 108 -2.96 19.46 -3.94
C PRO A 108 -3.60 20.06 -5.21
N TRP A 109 -3.92 19.25 -6.22
CA TRP A 109 -4.43 19.71 -7.52
C TRP A 109 -5.84 19.19 -7.89
N SER A 110 -6.54 18.53 -6.96
CA SER A 110 -7.85 17.94 -7.26
C SER A 110 -8.96 18.94 -7.60
N SER A 111 -8.74 20.25 -7.43
CA SER A 111 -9.74 21.29 -7.70
C SER A 111 -9.62 21.98 -9.07
N SER A 112 -8.54 21.78 -9.84
CA SER A 112 -8.22 22.65 -10.98
C SER A 112 -8.43 21.99 -12.35
N THR A 113 -9.68 21.71 -12.73
CA THR A 113 -9.98 21.44 -14.16
C THR A 113 -11.27 22.06 -14.71
N VAL A 114 -12.00 22.91 -13.96
CA VAL A 114 -13.19 23.60 -14.52
C VAL A 114 -13.25 25.12 -14.26
N GLY A 115 -12.29 25.73 -13.54
CA GLY A 115 -12.45 27.15 -13.15
C GLY A 115 -11.28 28.11 -13.31
N ASP A 116 -10.06 27.68 -13.64
CA ASP A 116 -8.87 28.51 -13.38
C ASP A 116 -7.96 28.75 -14.59
N GLN A 117 -8.55 28.97 -15.77
CA GLN A 117 -7.85 29.61 -16.90
C GLN A 117 -7.74 31.15 -16.75
N LEU A 118 -8.15 31.72 -15.62
CA LEU A 118 -8.15 33.18 -15.44
C LEU A 118 -7.78 33.61 -14.02
N LYS A 119 -6.71 33.08 -13.43
CA LYS A 119 -6.03 33.70 -12.28
C LYS A 119 -4.59 33.19 -12.12
N THR A 120 -3.81 33.36 -13.18
CA THR A 120 -2.36 33.52 -13.07
C THR A 120 -2.04 34.77 -12.22
N SER A 121 -1.87 34.60 -10.91
CA SER A 121 -0.98 35.48 -10.14
C SER A 121 -0.73 35.02 -8.70
N ARG A 122 0.57 34.95 -8.38
CA ARG A 122 1.17 35.13 -7.04
C ARG A 122 0.84 34.05 -6.01
N THR A 123 1.53 32.93 -6.09
CA THR A 123 1.97 32.27 -4.86
C THR A 123 3.40 31.80 -5.05
N THR A 124 4.28 32.25 -4.17
CA THR A 124 5.71 31.96 -4.12
C THR A 124 5.91 30.46 -3.88
N SER A 125 5.86 29.68 -4.97
CA SER A 125 6.14 28.25 -4.94
C SER A 125 7.63 28.08 -4.68
N SER A 126 8.02 27.56 -3.52
CA SER A 126 9.41 27.20 -3.27
C SER A 126 9.88 26.19 -4.32
N ALA A 127 11.15 26.27 -4.73
CA ALA A 127 11.74 25.33 -5.70
C ALA A 127 11.57 23.87 -5.27
N VAL A 128 11.53 23.63 -3.94
CA VAL A 128 11.25 22.32 -3.33
C VAL A 128 9.85 21.83 -3.68
N LEU A 129 8.82 22.68 -3.54
CA LEU A 129 7.44 22.31 -3.86
C LEU A 129 7.27 21.99 -5.35
N GLN A 130 7.99 22.72 -6.21
CA GLN A 130 7.98 22.51 -7.65
C GLN A 130 8.72 21.22 -8.06
N ASN A 131 9.81 20.88 -7.38
CA ASN A 131 10.53 19.62 -7.61
C ASN A 131 9.77 18.41 -7.08
N VAL A 132 9.14 18.51 -5.90
CA VAL A 132 8.25 17.47 -5.36
C VAL A 132 7.04 17.28 -6.27
N SER A 133 6.46 18.38 -6.76
CA SER A 133 5.38 18.37 -7.75
C SER A 133 5.80 17.67 -9.05
N ARG A 134 6.98 17.96 -9.59
CA ARG A 134 7.50 17.30 -10.80
C ARG A 134 7.85 15.84 -10.57
N ALA A 135 8.45 15.50 -9.43
CA ALA A 135 8.79 14.12 -9.09
C ALA A 135 7.52 13.28 -8.88
N TYR A 136 6.54 13.82 -8.15
CA TYR A 136 5.22 13.20 -7.99
C TYR A 136 4.50 13.12 -9.32
N GLY A 137 4.43 14.21 -10.08
CA GLY A 137 3.85 14.28 -11.42
C GLY A 137 4.45 13.23 -12.36
N ASN A 138 5.78 13.07 -12.37
CA ASN A 138 6.47 12.06 -13.17
C ASN A 138 6.21 10.64 -12.66
N ALA A 139 6.19 10.40 -11.34
CA ALA A 139 5.85 9.10 -10.76
C ALA A 139 4.38 8.73 -11.06
N THR A 140 3.46 9.68 -10.94
CA THR A 140 2.05 9.54 -11.32
C THR A 140 1.83 9.50 -12.82
N TYR A 141 2.73 10.04 -13.64
CA TYR A 141 2.65 10.00 -15.11
C TYR A 141 3.20 8.68 -15.67
N LEU A 142 4.28 8.14 -15.08
CA LEU A 142 4.74 6.78 -15.33
C LEU A 142 3.69 5.75 -14.89
N CYS A 143 3.02 5.98 -13.77
CA CYS A 143 1.84 5.18 -13.37
C CYS A 143 0.57 5.54 -14.20
N GLY A 144 0.49 6.75 -14.73
CA GLY A 144 -0.65 7.31 -15.47
C GLY A 144 -0.70 6.91 -16.94
N LEU A 145 0.41 6.47 -17.53
CA LEU A 145 0.40 5.70 -18.78
C LEU A 145 -0.38 4.37 -18.63
N CYS A 146 -0.44 3.88 -17.39
CA CYS A 146 -1.32 2.80 -16.90
C CYS A 146 -2.46 3.36 -16.03
N GLY A 147 -2.89 4.61 -16.25
CA GLY A 147 -3.98 5.26 -15.52
C GLY A 147 -5.34 4.93 -16.12
N VAL A 148 -6.42 5.23 -15.39
CA VAL A 148 -7.82 4.82 -15.66
C VAL A 148 -8.33 5.15 -17.09
N ASN A 149 -7.69 6.07 -17.81
CA ASN A 149 -8.01 6.46 -19.20
C ASN A 149 -6.96 6.01 -20.25
N GLY A 150 -5.95 5.23 -19.85
CA GLY A 150 -4.89 4.72 -20.73
C GLY A 150 -5.33 3.47 -21.49
N LYS A 151 -4.93 3.34 -22.76
CA LYS A 151 -5.26 2.20 -23.64
C LYS A 151 -4.83 0.83 -23.08
N TYR A 152 -3.86 0.81 -22.15
CA TYR A 152 -3.28 -0.39 -21.55
C TYR A 152 -3.62 -0.57 -20.07
N PHE A 153 -4.58 0.20 -19.53
CA PHE A 153 -4.97 0.14 -18.11
C PHE A 153 -5.30 -1.28 -17.65
N ASP A 154 -6.22 -1.94 -18.36
CA ASP A 154 -6.66 -3.29 -17.99
C ASP A 154 -5.51 -4.31 -18.10
N ALA A 155 -4.63 -4.16 -19.09
CA ALA A 155 -3.48 -5.06 -19.27
C ALA A 155 -2.41 -4.87 -18.18
N ALA A 156 -2.13 -3.63 -17.79
CA ALA A 156 -1.19 -3.32 -16.72
C ALA A 156 -1.72 -3.79 -15.35
N LEU A 157 -3.02 -3.63 -15.11
CA LEU A 157 -3.68 -4.11 -13.90
C LEU A 157 -3.64 -5.63 -13.81
N ILE A 158 -3.96 -6.34 -14.91
CA ILE A 158 -3.88 -7.82 -14.96
C ILE A 158 -2.44 -8.28 -14.73
N CYS A 159 -1.45 -7.64 -15.36
CA CYS A 159 -0.04 -7.99 -15.17
C CYS A 159 0.39 -7.84 -13.71
N ARG A 160 -0.01 -6.72 -13.09
CA ARG A 160 0.24 -6.44 -11.68
C ARG A 160 -0.37 -7.50 -10.78
N GLU A 161 -1.64 -7.83 -10.98
CA GLU A 161 -2.37 -8.82 -10.18
C GLU A 161 -1.76 -10.23 -10.31
N ILE A 162 -1.25 -10.59 -11.50
CA ILE A 162 -0.49 -11.85 -11.70
C ILE A 162 0.81 -11.84 -10.90
N VAL A 163 1.58 -10.75 -10.97
CA VAL A 163 2.86 -10.62 -10.25
C VAL A 163 2.63 -10.66 -8.74
N GLU A 164 1.67 -9.90 -8.23
CA GLU A 164 1.30 -9.87 -6.81
C GLU A 164 0.82 -11.24 -6.35
N THR A 165 -0.07 -11.91 -7.08
CA THR A 165 -0.53 -13.26 -6.74
C THR A 165 0.63 -14.26 -6.68
N ALA A 166 1.58 -14.19 -7.63
CA ALA A 166 2.75 -15.06 -7.63
C ALA A 166 3.66 -14.80 -6.43
N LEU A 167 3.93 -13.51 -6.11
CA LEU A 167 4.74 -13.12 -4.96
C LEU A 167 4.06 -13.48 -3.63
N GLN A 168 2.74 -13.30 -3.52
CA GLN A 168 1.96 -13.68 -2.35
C GLN A 168 1.94 -15.20 -2.19
N THR A 169 1.84 -15.97 -3.28
CA THR A 169 1.96 -17.44 -3.24
C THR A 169 3.36 -17.89 -2.80
N ALA A 170 4.42 -17.21 -3.25
CA ALA A 170 5.77 -17.50 -2.80
C ALA A 170 5.95 -17.19 -1.30
N GLN A 171 5.39 -16.07 -0.84
CA GLN A 171 5.35 -15.74 0.58
C GLN A 171 4.56 -16.79 1.38
N ALA A 172 3.48 -17.32 0.82
CA ALA A 172 2.66 -18.36 1.43
C ALA A 172 3.40 -19.64 1.69
N TYR A 173 4.11 -20.09 0.66
CA TYR A 173 4.93 -21.27 0.75
C TYR A 173 6.03 -21.11 1.79
N ARG A 174 6.70 -19.95 1.80
CA ARG A 174 7.73 -19.66 2.79
C ARG A 174 7.16 -19.65 4.22
N MET A 175 5.97 -19.09 4.39
CA MET A 175 5.26 -19.04 5.67
C MET A 175 4.81 -20.42 6.15
N SER A 176 4.34 -21.29 5.26
CA SER A 176 3.90 -22.64 5.62
C SER A 176 5.06 -23.53 6.06
N VAL A 177 6.26 -23.28 5.53
CA VAL A 177 7.49 -24.00 5.91
C VAL A 177 8.13 -23.43 7.18
N LEU A 178 8.10 -22.10 7.37
CA LEU A 178 8.84 -21.44 8.46
C LEU A 178 8.02 -21.15 9.72
N LEU A 179 6.68 -21.17 9.68
CA LEU A 179 5.89 -20.89 10.87
C LEU A 179 5.44 -22.17 11.60
N PRO A 180 6.02 -22.49 12.77
CA PRO A 180 5.56 -23.62 13.57
C PRO A 180 4.18 -23.37 14.20
N ARG A 181 3.80 -22.10 14.38
CA ARG A 181 2.53 -21.71 15.02
C ARG A 181 1.35 -21.94 14.08
N THR A 182 0.50 -22.91 14.45
CA THR A 182 -0.68 -23.31 13.66
C THR A 182 -1.69 -22.19 13.44
N LEU A 183 -1.86 -21.25 14.39
CA LEU A 183 -2.78 -20.12 14.25
C LEU A 183 -2.32 -19.15 13.15
N LEU A 184 -1.04 -18.78 13.17
CA LEU A 184 -0.41 -17.90 12.17
C LEU A 184 -0.44 -18.55 10.79
N ASN A 185 -0.10 -19.83 10.71
CA ASN A 185 -0.14 -20.60 9.46
C ASN A 185 -1.58 -20.71 8.90
N ARG A 186 -2.58 -20.99 9.76
CA ARG A 186 -4.00 -21.05 9.34
C ARG A 186 -4.54 -19.69 8.88
N ALA A 187 -4.25 -18.62 9.63
CA ALA A 187 -4.65 -17.26 9.24
C ALA A 187 -4.08 -16.90 7.87
N TYR A 188 -2.87 -17.36 7.57
CA TYR A 188 -2.21 -17.13 6.30
C TYR A 188 -2.88 -17.88 5.14
N VAL A 189 -3.17 -19.18 5.30
CA VAL A 189 -3.89 -19.96 4.27
C VAL A 189 -5.25 -19.34 3.97
N ILE A 190 -5.93 -18.84 5.00
CA ILE A 190 -7.20 -18.11 4.85
C ILE A 190 -6.99 -16.81 4.08
N LEU A 191 -5.91 -16.06 4.33
CA LEU A 191 -5.59 -14.83 3.61
C LEU A 191 -5.36 -15.10 2.10
N LEU A 192 -4.64 -16.18 1.76
CA LEU A 192 -4.41 -16.59 0.38
C LEU A 192 -5.69 -17.06 -0.31
N ALA A 193 -6.50 -17.88 0.38
CA ALA A 193 -7.80 -18.31 -0.12
C ALA A 193 -8.75 -17.13 -0.33
N ALA A 194 -8.73 -16.17 0.60
CA ALA A 194 -9.46 -14.92 0.48
C ALA A 194 -9.03 -14.18 -0.77
N ASN A 195 -7.72 -14.01 -1.02
CA ASN A 195 -7.23 -13.36 -2.25
C ASN A 195 -7.81 -14.00 -3.51
N CYS A 196 -7.67 -15.32 -3.66
CA CYS A 196 -8.17 -16.04 -4.84
C CYS A 196 -9.70 -15.99 -4.98
N TRP A 197 -10.43 -15.88 -3.87
CA TRP A 197 -11.89 -15.80 -3.89
C TRP A 197 -12.41 -14.37 -4.02
N THR A 198 -11.57 -13.35 -3.80
CA THR A 198 -11.96 -11.93 -3.83
C THR A 198 -12.67 -11.57 -5.12
N SER A 199 -12.09 -11.94 -6.26
CA SER A 199 -12.62 -11.62 -7.59
C SER A 199 -13.92 -12.38 -7.88
N ILE A 200 -14.00 -13.64 -7.47
CA ILE A 200 -15.19 -14.51 -7.65
C ILE A 200 -16.35 -14.05 -6.74
N VAL A 201 -16.06 -13.74 -5.48
CA VAL A 201 -17.04 -13.23 -4.51
C VAL A 201 -17.52 -11.85 -4.94
N ALA A 202 -16.62 -10.97 -5.38
CA ALA A 202 -17.00 -9.67 -5.92
C ALA A 202 -17.89 -9.82 -7.17
N ASP A 203 -17.57 -10.76 -8.07
CA ASP A 203 -18.39 -11.01 -9.25
C ASP A 203 -19.78 -11.55 -8.90
N SER A 204 -19.86 -12.51 -7.98
CA SER A 204 -21.14 -13.09 -7.54
C SER A 204 -22.02 -12.12 -6.74
N VAL A 205 -21.44 -11.29 -5.88
CA VAL A 205 -22.18 -10.32 -5.06
C VAL A 205 -22.68 -9.13 -5.88
N PHE A 206 -21.88 -8.67 -6.87
CA PHE A 206 -22.21 -7.50 -7.68
C PHE A 206 -22.78 -7.83 -9.07
N PHE A 207 -23.06 -9.12 -9.35
CA PHE A 207 -23.54 -9.59 -10.63
C PHE A 207 -24.76 -8.79 -11.12
N GLY A 208 -24.60 -8.14 -12.29
CA GLY A 208 -25.68 -7.43 -12.98
C GLY A 208 -26.15 -6.11 -12.38
N ARG A 209 -25.51 -5.56 -11.33
CA ARG A 209 -26.00 -4.33 -10.64
C ARG A 209 -25.10 -3.11 -10.74
N ASP A 210 -23.77 -3.24 -10.64
CA ASP A 210 -22.84 -2.10 -10.72
C ASP A 210 -21.36 -2.51 -10.94
N GLU A 211 -20.87 -2.37 -12.18
CA GLU A 211 -19.49 -2.67 -12.58
C GLU A 211 -18.45 -1.86 -11.81
N ALA A 212 -18.75 -0.60 -11.47
CA ALA A 212 -17.81 0.28 -10.80
C ALA A 212 -17.60 -0.13 -9.34
N ARG A 213 -18.67 -0.60 -8.67
CA ARG A 213 -18.58 -1.14 -7.28
C ARG A 213 -17.78 -2.42 -7.21
N ARG A 214 -17.95 -3.28 -8.21
CA ARG A 214 -17.19 -4.53 -8.31
C ARG A 214 -15.69 -4.23 -8.37
N ARG A 215 -15.28 -3.40 -9.35
CA ARG A 215 -13.88 -2.99 -9.53
C ARG A 215 -13.30 -2.32 -8.28
N PHE A 216 -14.04 -1.39 -7.69
CA PHE A 216 -13.62 -0.72 -6.46
C PHE A 216 -13.40 -1.71 -5.30
N THR A 217 -14.33 -2.67 -5.13
CA THR A 217 -14.23 -3.67 -4.06
C THR A 217 -13.03 -4.60 -4.27
N CYS A 218 -12.78 -5.05 -5.51
CA CYS A 218 -11.60 -5.85 -5.82
C CYS A 218 -10.31 -5.09 -5.49
N ILE A 219 -10.18 -3.84 -5.95
CA ILE A 219 -8.98 -3.00 -5.73
C ILE A 219 -8.71 -2.77 -4.24
N VAL A 220 -9.76 -2.53 -3.45
CA VAL A 220 -9.62 -2.33 -2.00
C VAL A 220 -9.16 -3.61 -1.30
N LEU A 221 -9.79 -4.75 -1.62
CA LEU A 221 -9.47 -6.02 -0.99
C LEU A 221 -8.06 -6.49 -1.37
N ASP A 222 -7.68 -6.34 -2.64
CA ASP A 222 -6.32 -6.55 -3.14
C ASP A 222 -5.31 -5.68 -2.36
N GLY A 223 -5.59 -4.38 -2.21
CA GLY A 223 -4.76 -3.48 -1.40
C GLY A 223 -4.65 -3.88 0.08
N MET A 224 -5.69 -4.47 0.68
CA MET A 224 -5.62 -4.99 2.05
C MET A 224 -4.70 -6.22 2.14
N LEU A 225 -4.73 -7.08 1.12
CA LEU A 225 -3.89 -8.27 1.05
C LEU A 225 -2.42 -7.90 0.83
N ASP A 226 -2.15 -6.93 -0.03
CA ASP A 226 -0.82 -6.35 -0.21
C ASP A 226 -0.28 -5.73 1.08
N LEU A 227 -1.12 -5.06 1.87
CA LEU A 227 -0.71 -4.50 3.15
C LEU A 227 -0.31 -5.60 4.15
N MET A 228 -1.10 -6.67 4.20
CA MET A 228 -0.82 -7.84 5.04
C MET A 228 0.46 -8.57 4.60
N ALA A 229 0.65 -8.73 3.29
CA ALA A 229 1.84 -9.33 2.69
C ALA A 229 3.11 -8.48 2.92
N CYS A 230 3.00 -7.16 2.77
CA CYS A 230 4.11 -6.22 2.90
C CYS A 230 4.66 -6.12 4.33
N MET A 231 3.77 -6.00 5.33
CA MET A 231 4.19 -5.73 6.71
C MET A 231 3.35 -6.42 7.79
N GLY A 232 2.08 -6.74 7.53
CA GLY A 232 1.18 -7.26 8.57
C GLY A 232 1.70 -8.55 9.21
N VAL A 233 2.26 -9.44 8.38
CA VAL A 233 2.92 -10.66 8.83
C VAL A 233 4.13 -10.38 9.72
N GLN A 234 5.04 -9.52 9.25
CA GLN A 234 6.29 -9.24 9.95
C GLN A 234 6.02 -8.57 11.30
N LEU A 235 5.04 -7.66 11.35
CA LEU A 235 4.58 -7.02 12.57
C LEU A 235 3.99 -8.03 13.56
N LEU A 236 3.15 -8.96 13.08
CA LEU A 236 2.55 -9.99 13.95
C LEU A 236 3.62 -10.93 14.54
N VAL A 237 4.63 -11.29 13.76
CA VAL A 237 5.78 -12.07 14.28
C VAL A 237 6.56 -11.25 15.30
N MET A 238 6.97 -10.02 14.93
CA MET A 238 7.77 -9.15 15.81
C MET A 238 7.07 -8.82 17.14
N ALA A 239 5.74 -8.69 17.14
CA ALA A 239 4.95 -8.49 18.35
C ALA A 239 5.09 -9.63 19.38
N ASN A 240 5.42 -10.85 18.94
CA ASN A 240 5.65 -11.97 19.85
C ASN A 240 7.02 -11.93 20.53
N TYR A 241 7.98 -11.18 20.00
CA TYR A 241 9.36 -11.11 20.51
C TYR A 241 9.68 -9.77 21.18
N VAL A 242 8.76 -8.79 21.11
CA VAL A 242 9.00 -7.46 21.68
C VAL A 242 9.21 -7.49 23.19
N GLY A 243 8.57 -8.42 23.90
CA GLY A 243 8.72 -8.58 25.35
C GLY A 243 10.04 -9.22 25.78
N ASP A 244 10.64 -10.03 24.90
CA ASP A 244 11.90 -10.75 25.16
C ASP A 244 13.13 -9.92 24.72
N TYR A 245 12.92 -8.85 23.95
CA TYR A 245 13.99 -8.00 23.45
C TYR A 245 14.57 -7.13 24.57
N ASN A 246 15.89 -7.21 24.78
CA ASN A 246 16.62 -6.43 25.77
C ASN A 246 17.30 -5.21 25.10
N PRO A 247 16.82 -3.98 25.33
CA PRO A 247 17.39 -2.78 24.72
C PRO A 247 18.84 -2.50 25.14
N SER A 248 19.24 -2.91 26.35
CA SER A 248 20.61 -2.71 26.85
C SER A 248 21.63 -3.60 26.15
N LEU A 249 21.20 -4.78 25.68
CA LEU A 249 22.03 -5.73 24.94
C LEU A 249 21.94 -5.53 23.42
N TYR A 250 21.01 -4.70 22.94
CA TYR A 250 20.67 -4.61 21.52
C TYR A 250 20.37 -5.99 20.90
N GLY A 251 19.64 -6.85 21.64
CA GLY A 251 19.38 -8.23 21.25
C GLY A 251 18.53 -8.99 22.28
N PHE A 252 18.59 -10.32 22.23
CA PHE A 252 17.92 -11.21 23.18
C PHE A 252 18.93 -11.73 24.21
N ASP A 253 18.50 -11.90 25.46
CA ASP A 253 19.36 -12.38 26.55
C ASP A 253 19.97 -13.75 26.25
N GLU A 254 21.23 -13.96 26.62
CA GLU A 254 21.94 -15.24 26.47
C GLU A 254 21.18 -16.42 27.07
N THR A 255 20.50 -16.22 28.21
CA THR A 255 19.73 -17.27 28.88
C THR A 255 18.58 -17.81 28.02
N ILE A 256 17.96 -16.95 27.19
CA ILE A 256 16.86 -17.34 26.30
C ILE A 256 17.38 -18.17 25.12
N TRP A 257 18.62 -17.95 24.68
CA TRP A 257 19.25 -18.76 23.63
C TRP A 257 19.57 -20.20 24.04
N TYR A 258 19.46 -20.54 25.34
CA TYR A 258 19.57 -21.92 25.82
C TYR A 258 18.22 -22.67 25.87
N ASP A 259 17.11 -21.98 25.62
CA ASP A 259 15.80 -22.62 25.47
C ASP A 259 15.66 -23.16 24.04
N ASP A 260 15.84 -24.48 23.90
CA ASP A 260 15.74 -25.17 22.60
C ASP A 260 14.42 -24.91 21.87
N GLU A 261 13.31 -24.79 22.60
CA GLU A 261 11.99 -24.57 22.02
C GLU A 261 11.85 -23.13 21.53
N TRP A 262 12.27 -22.15 22.34
CA TRP A 262 12.28 -20.75 21.94
C TRP A 262 13.19 -20.54 20.73
N VAL A 263 14.42 -21.07 20.76
CA VAL A 263 15.39 -20.91 19.66
C VAL A 263 14.87 -21.55 18.38
N ALA A 264 14.38 -22.79 18.42
CA ALA A 264 13.83 -23.44 17.23
C ALA A 264 12.70 -22.63 16.58
N ARG A 265 11.87 -21.95 17.38
CA ARG A 265 10.81 -21.06 16.86
C ARG A 265 11.40 -19.74 16.35
N ALA A 266 12.23 -19.07 17.14
CA ALA A 266 12.81 -17.77 16.82
C ALA A 266 13.63 -17.81 15.54
N LEU A 267 14.47 -18.84 15.34
CA LEU A 267 15.30 -18.95 14.13
C LEU A 267 14.46 -19.05 12.86
N ASN A 268 13.34 -19.78 12.90
CA ASN A 268 12.44 -19.89 11.74
C ASN A 268 11.58 -18.63 11.55
N GLU A 269 11.08 -18.04 12.64
CA GLU A 269 10.23 -16.85 12.60
C GLU A 269 11.04 -15.58 12.23
N PHE A 270 12.30 -15.46 12.66
CA PHE A 270 13.19 -14.35 12.28
C PHE A 270 13.49 -14.37 10.80
N ARG A 271 13.59 -15.54 10.17
CA ARG A 271 13.69 -15.65 8.71
C ARG A 271 12.47 -15.07 7.99
N MET A 272 11.35 -14.77 8.65
CA MET A 272 10.26 -14.00 8.05
C MET A 272 10.42 -12.49 8.21
N VAL A 273 11.05 -12.06 9.30
CA VAL A 273 11.24 -10.65 9.64
C VAL A 273 12.44 -10.07 8.90
N VAL A 274 13.60 -10.70 9.00
CA VAL A 274 14.80 -10.23 8.31
C VAL A 274 14.71 -10.50 6.81
N VAL A 275 15.40 -9.68 6.03
CA VAL A 275 15.60 -9.88 4.60
C VAL A 275 16.57 -11.05 4.41
N VAL A 276 16.09 -12.13 3.80
CA VAL A 276 16.86 -13.36 3.59
C VAL A 276 17.52 -13.46 2.21
N SER A 277 17.06 -12.66 1.25
CA SER A 277 17.59 -12.65 -0.12
C SER A 277 17.26 -11.34 -0.84
N TRP A 278 17.91 -11.11 -1.97
CA TRP A 278 17.55 -10.01 -2.89
C TRP A 278 16.12 -10.14 -3.42
N SER A 279 15.67 -11.36 -3.72
CA SER A 279 14.28 -11.58 -4.18
C SER A 279 13.25 -11.25 -3.09
N ASP A 280 13.56 -11.53 -1.83
CA ASP A 280 12.74 -11.12 -0.68
C ASP A 280 12.65 -9.60 -0.58
N LEU A 281 13.79 -8.90 -0.68
CA LEU A 281 13.83 -7.45 -0.68
C LEU A 281 13.03 -6.82 -1.82
N VAL A 282 13.20 -7.34 -3.05
CA VAL A 282 12.47 -6.89 -4.23
C VAL A 282 10.97 -7.13 -4.06
N SER A 283 10.56 -8.31 -3.58
CA SER A 283 9.14 -8.63 -3.33
C SER A 283 8.49 -7.65 -2.35
N ARG A 284 9.13 -7.39 -1.21
CA ARG A 284 8.65 -6.41 -0.21
C ARG A 284 8.53 -5.01 -0.79
N THR A 285 9.50 -4.63 -1.64
CA THR A 285 9.48 -3.33 -2.34
C THR A 285 8.34 -3.25 -3.33
N ILE A 286 8.10 -4.30 -4.13
CA ILE A 286 6.99 -4.39 -5.08
C ILE A 286 5.65 -4.24 -4.35
N PHE A 287 5.43 -4.96 -3.25
CA PHE A 287 4.19 -4.82 -2.48
C PHE A 287 4.00 -3.40 -1.92
N SER A 288 5.06 -2.80 -1.38
CA SER A 288 4.97 -1.43 -0.85
C SER A 288 4.65 -0.41 -1.95
N LEU A 289 5.26 -0.53 -3.13
CA LEU A 289 4.95 0.34 -4.27
C LEU A 289 3.56 0.03 -4.85
N GLY A 290 3.13 -1.23 -4.83
CA GLY A 290 1.78 -1.66 -5.17
C GLY A 290 0.73 -0.92 -4.33
N LEU A 291 0.95 -0.80 -3.02
CA LEU A 291 0.09 0.00 -2.14
C LEU A 291 -0.02 1.46 -2.59
N VAL A 292 1.08 2.09 -3.04
CA VAL A 292 1.05 3.48 -3.57
C VAL A 292 0.19 3.56 -4.83
N ILE A 293 0.33 2.60 -5.73
CA ILE A 293 -0.44 2.57 -6.98
C ILE A 293 -1.93 2.33 -6.65
N THR A 294 -2.25 1.33 -5.84
CA THR A 294 -3.62 1.00 -5.42
C THR A 294 -4.29 2.18 -4.73
N THR A 295 -3.63 2.80 -3.76
CA THR A 295 -4.17 3.97 -3.06
C THR A 295 -4.39 5.14 -4.00
N THR A 296 -3.50 5.38 -4.96
CA THR A 296 -3.69 6.43 -5.98
C THR A 296 -4.93 6.17 -6.84
N ILE A 297 -5.12 4.94 -7.33
CA ILE A 297 -6.30 4.55 -8.12
C ILE A 297 -7.58 4.73 -7.30
N VAL A 298 -7.56 4.35 -6.02
CA VAL A 298 -8.69 4.53 -5.10
C VAL A 298 -8.97 6.02 -4.86
N CYS A 299 -7.94 6.84 -4.67
CA CYS A 299 -8.07 8.30 -4.49
C CYS A 299 -8.75 8.95 -5.70
N ASP A 300 -8.30 8.62 -6.91
CA ASP A 300 -8.86 9.15 -8.16
C ASP A 300 -10.34 8.78 -8.29
N PHE A 301 -10.66 7.49 -8.08
CA PHE A 301 -12.04 7.00 -8.12
C PHE A 301 -12.95 7.70 -7.11
N ILE A 302 -12.49 7.85 -5.86
CA ILE A 302 -13.26 8.50 -4.78
C ILE A 302 -13.46 9.99 -5.06
N THR A 303 -12.45 10.66 -5.60
CA THR A 303 -12.51 12.08 -5.95
C THR A 303 -13.54 12.34 -7.05
N ASP A 304 -13.56 11.49 -8.08
CA ASP A 304 -14.55 11.57 -9.16
C ASP A 304 -15.98 11.36 -8.65
N LEU A 305 -16.20 10.37 -7.77
CA LEU A 305 -17.52 10.13 -7.16
C LEU A 305 -17.98 11.29 -6.28
N HIS A 306 -17.08 11.88 -5.49
CA HIS A 306 -17.40 13.02 -4.64
C HIS A 306 -17.76 14.26 -5.47
N ARG A 307 -17.03 14.51 -6.55
CA ARG A 307 -17.28 15.64 -7.46
C ARG A 307 -18.64 15.52 -8.15
N GLN A 308 -19.02 14.33 -8.59
CA GLN A 308 -20.35 14.07 -9.15
C GLN A 308 -21.47 14.33 -8.14
N TYR A 309 -21.26 13.97 -6.87
CA TYR A 309 -22.21 14.25 -5.80
C TYR A 309 -22.40 15.76 -5.55
N GLN A 310 -21.32 16.52 -5.44
CA GLN A 310 -21.39 17.98 -5.25
C GLN A 310 -22.15 18.68 -6.39
N HIS A 311 -21.90 18.27 -7.63
CA HIS A 311 -22.59 18.83 -8.80
C HIS A 311 -24.09 18.51 -8.80
N PHE A 312 -24.48 17.30 -8.37
CA PHE A 312 -25.88 16.92 -8.23
C PHE A 312 -26.59 17.74 -7.14
N VAL A 313 -25.98 17.88 -5.96
CA VAL A 313 -26.55 18.67 -4.85
C VAL A 313 -26.77 20.13 -5.27
N LEU A 314 -25.78 20.74 -5.95
CA LEU A 314 -25.91 22.11 -6.47
C LEU A 314 -27.07 22.26 -7.48
N LEU A 315 -27.24 21.29 -8.39
CA LEU A 315 -28.35 21.30 -9.36
C LEU A 315 -29.73 21.14 -8.72
N VAL A 316 -29.82 20.37 -7.63
CA VAL A 316 -31.08 20.17 -6.90
C VAL A 316 -31.43 21.38 -6.05
N VAL A 317 -30.46 22.00 -5.38
CA VAL A 317 -30.67 23.20 -4.54
C VAL A 317 -30.97 24.45 -5.37
N ALA A 318 -30.54 24.49 -6.64
CA ALA A 318 -30.80 25.60 -7.54
C ALA A 318 -32.18 25.57 -8.24
N ARG A 319 -33.02 24.56 -7.98
CA ARG A 319 -34.41 24.46 -8.47
C ARG A 319 -35.41 24.67 -7.33
#